data_AF-A0A927WIJ3-F1
#
_entry.id   AF-A0A927WIJ3-F1
#
_cell.length_a   1.000
_cell.length_b   1.000
_cell.length_c   1.000
_cell.angle_alpha   90.00
_cell.angle_beta   90.00
_cell.angle_gamma   90.00
#
_symmetry.space_group_name_H-M   'P 1'
#
loop_
_entity.id
_entity.type
_entity.pdbx_description
1 polymer ?
#
loop_
_entity_poly.entity_id
_entity_poly.type
_entity_poly.pdbx_seq_one_letter_code
_entity_poly.pdbx_strand_id
1 'polypeptide(L)'
;MLYPLHPTVKNGTRLHPHPSYYTEEYARKVCNLYLTREVVRNEYGEVDGYYRLHATTPHTVDMALAYDIKCPKCNNMLKQVGHSIDNYELGLYACPVCDLKKGKL
;
A
#
# COMPACT_ATOMS: atom_id res chain seq x y z
N MET A 1 4.23 10.01 4.43
CA MET A 1 5.17 9.60 3.36
C MET A 1 4.41 8.72 2.39
N LEU A 2 4.63 8.92 1.10
CA LEU A 2 3.90 8.27 0.01
C LEU A 2 4.88 7.47 -0.86
N TYR A 3 4.41 6.35 -1.40
CA TYR A 3 5.24 5.41 -2.15
C TYR A 3 4.65 5.10 -3.53
N PRO A 4 5.10 5.77 -4.61
CA PRO A 4 4.77 5.37 -5.97
C PRO A 4 5.12 3.91 -6.24
N LEU A 5 4.23 3.22 -6.95
CA LEU A 5 4.36 1.80 -7.25
C LEU A 5 4.83 1.58 -8.68
N HIS A 6 5.90 0.80 -8.81
CA HIS A 6 6.48 0.44 -10.11
C HIS A 6 6.31 -1.07 -10.35
N PRO A 7 5.74 -1.47 -11.51
CA PRO A 7 5.70 -2.88 -11.89
C PRO A 7 7.10 -3.47 -12.03
N THR A 8 7.27 -4.69 -11.53
CA THR A 8 8.52 -5.47 -11.62
C THR A 8 8.42 -6.64 -12.58
N VAL A 9 7.23 -6.89 -13.12
CA VAL A 9 6.90 -8.01 -13.99
C VAL A 9 6.11 -7.50 -15.19
N LYS A 10 6.22 -8.19 -16.33
CA LYS A 10 5.63 -7.75 -17.60
C LYS A 10 4.10 -7.61 -17.57
N ASN A 11 3.41 -8.44 -16.78
CA ASN A 11 1.95 -8.39 -16.65
C ASN A 11 1.44 -7.29 -15.68
N GLY A 12 2.34 -6.52 -15.06
CA GLY A 12 1.96 -5.39 -14.22
C GLY A 12 1.53 -5.73 -12.78
N THR A 13 1.36 -7.00 -12.42
CA THR A 13 0.70 -7.38 -11.15
C THR A 13 1.61 -7.27 -9.93
N ARG A 14 2.92 -7.45 -10.09
CA ARG A 14 3.87 -7.37 -8.97
C ARG A 14 4.47 -5.97 -8.86
N LEU A 15 4.15 -5.28 -7.77
CA LEU A 15 4.45 -3.86 -7.58
C LEU A 15 5.51 -3.64 -6.50
N HIS A 16 6.47 -2.78 -6.81
CA HIS A 16 7.52 -2.37 -5.88
C HIS A 16 7.36 -0.89 -5.49
N PRO A 17 7.23 -0.59 -4.19
CA PRO A 17 7.13 0.78 -3.70
C PRO A 17 8.49 1.47 -3.70
N HIS A 18 8.48 2.77 -3.97
CA HIS A 18 9.66 3.63 -3.86
C HIS A 18 9.34 4.81 -2.94
N PRO A 19 10.19 5.14 -1.95
CA PRO A 19 9.96 6.32 -1.13
C PRO A 19 9.97 7.59 -1.98
N SER A 20 9.02 8.48 -1.74
CA SER A 20 8.95 9.77 -2.43
C SER A 20 8.65 10.91 -1.45
N TYR A 21 8.96 12.13 -1.91
CA TYR A 21 8.55 13.39 -1.26
C TYR A 21 7.30 13.99 -1.92
N TYR A 22 6.55 13.20 -2.69
CA TYR A 22 5.36 13.69 -3.37
C TYR A 22 4.27 14.05 -2.36
N THR A 23 3.57 15.15 -2.64
CA THR A 23 2.26 15.40 -2.02
C THR A 23 1.24 14.45 -2.62
N GLU A 24 0.13 14.24 -1.92
CA GLU A 24 -0.93 13.38 -2.42
C GLU A 24 -1.58 13.96 -3.68
N GLU A 25 -1.77 15.27 -3.76
CA GLU A 25 -2.33 15.96 -4.93
C GLU A 25 -1.45 15.77 -6.16
N TYR A 26 -0.12 15.75 -5.99
CA TYR A 26 0.80 15.48 -7.07
C TYR A 26 0.75 14.01 -7.47
N ALA A 27 0.82 13.09 -6.50
CA ALA A 27 0.77 11.64 -6.75
C ALA A 27 -0.49 11.22 -7.51
N ARG A 28 -1.66 11.77 -7.16
CA ARG A 28 -2.93 11.53 -7.88
C ARG A 28 -2.89 11.94 -9.35
N LYS A 29 -1.99 12.84 -9.75
CA LYS A 29 -1.85 13.29 -11.15
C LYS A 29 -0.81 12.50 -11.93
N VAL A 30 0.23 11.99 -11.26
CA VAL A 30 1.41 11.42 -11.96
C VAL A 30 1.63 9.93 -11.74
N CYS A 31 1.06 9.34 -10.71
CA CYS A 31 1.25 7.93 -10.38
C CYS A 31 0.04 7.12 -10.82
N ASN A 32 0.24 6.03 -11.57
CA ASN A 32 -0.88 5.11 -11.86
C ASN A 32 -1.39 4.45 -10.57
N LEU A 33 -0.45 4.02 -9.72
CA LEU A 33 -0.70 3.42 -8.41
C LEU A 33 0.32 3.94 -7.39
N TYR A 34 -0.11 4.13 -6.15
CA TYR A 34 0.78 4.52 -5.05
C TYR A 34 0.26 4.03 -3.70
N LEU A 35 1.15 3.93 -2.69
CA LEU A 35 0.76 3.68 -1.31
C LEU A 35 0.83 4.95 -0.47
N THR A 36 -0.16 5.17 0.40
CA THR A 36 0.00 6.06 1.56
C THR A 36 0.16 5.22 2.82
N ARG A 37 0.97 5.70 3.76
CA ARG A 37 1.10 5.06 5.07
C ARG A 37 0.06 5.63 6.02
N GLU A 38 -0.87 4.79 6.44
CA GLU A 38 -1.80 5.09 7.52
C GLU A 38 -1.17 4.69 8.85
N VAL A 39 -1.16 5.59 9.83
CA VAL A 39 -0.66 5.35 11.18
C VAL A 39 -1.85 5.30 12.11
N VAL A 40 -2.14 4.11 12.62
CA VAL A 40 -3.13 3.93 13.68
C VAL A 40 -2.37 3.78 14.98
N ARG A 41 -2.63 4.67 15.94
CA ARG A 41 -2.14 4.51 17.30
C ARG A 41 -3.13 3.61 18.02
N ASN A 42 -2.65 2.48 18.55
CA ASN A 42 -3.46 1.70 19.45
C ASN A 42 -3.43 2.31 20.86
N GLU A 43 -4.25 1.75 21.76
CA GLU A 43 -4.44 2.18 23.15
C GLU A 43 -3.14 2.12 23.98
N TYR A 44 -2.17 1.31 23.53
CA TYR A 44 -0.84 1.16 24.12
C TYR A 44 0.19 2.13 23.54
N GLY A 45 -0.23 3.05 22.66
CA GLY A 45 0.66 4.01 22.01
C GLY A 45 1.50 3.42 20.88
N GLU A 46 1.30 2.15 20.52
CA GLU A 46 2.00 1.52 19.42
C GLU A 46 1.42 1.98 18.08
N VAL A 47 2.33 2.24 17.13
CA VAL A 47 1.99 2.68 15.78
C VAL A 47 1.89 1.46 14.87
N ASP A 48 0.67 1.07 14.52
CA ASP A 48 0.42 0.18 13.40
C ASP A 48 0.54 0.96 12.10
N GLY A 49 1.39 0.44 11.22
CA GLY A 49 1.71 1.06 9.95
C GLY A 49 1.02 0.28 8.86
N TYR A 50 -0.20 0.67 8.54
CA TYR A 50 -0.91 0.14 7.40
C TYR A 50 -0.55 0.94 6.14
N TYR A 51 -0.79 0.33 4.99
CA TYR A 51 -0.54 0.94 3.69
C TYR A 51 -1.82 0.88 2.86
N ARG A 52 -2.36 2.02 2.50
CA ARG A 52 -3.51 2.13 1.60
C ARG A 52 -3.02 2.15 0.17
N LEU A 53 -3.59 1.31 -0.68
CA LEU A 53 -3.37 1.38 -2.12
C LEU A 53 -4.30 2.43 -2.74
N HIS A 54 -3.72 3.29 -3.56
CA HIS A 54 -4.45 4.30 -4.33
C HIS A 54 -4.22 4.10 -5.82
N ALA A 55 -5.24 4.40 -6.61
CA ALA A 55 -5.18 4.44 -8.07
C ALA A 55 -5.64 5.80 -8.59
N THR A 56 -5.04 6.26 -9.69
CA THR A 56 -5.49 7.48 -10.38
C THR A 56 -6.64 7.20 -11.35
N THR A 57 -6.79 5.96 -11.80
CA THR A 57 -7.93 5.51 -12.61
C THR A 57 -8.83 4.59 -11.79
N PRO A 58 -10.16 4.63 -12.01
CA PRO A 58 -11.08 3.80 -11.25
C PRO A 58 -10.81 2.31 -11.52
N HIS A 59 -10.70 1.53 -10.44
CA HIS A 59 -10.52 0.07 -10.48
C HIS A 59 -11.82 -0.64 -10.07
N THR A 60 -12.10 -1.75 -10.74
CA THR A 60 -13.05 -2.74 -10.22
C THR A 60 -12.42 -3.49 -9.04
N VAL A 61 -13.25 -4.20 -8.27
CA VAL A 61 -12.78 -5.04 -7.15
C VAL A 61 -11.76 -6.07 -7.64
N ASP A 62 -12.05 -6.77 -8.75
CA ASP A 62 -11.15 -7.80 -9.30
C ASP A 62 -9.80 -7.23 -9.72
N MET A 63 -9.79 -6.05 -10.35
CA MET A 63 -8.55 -5.35 -10.69
C MET A 63 -7.75 -4.98 -9.44
N ALA A 64 -8.41 -4.52 -8.37
CA ALA A 64 -7.76 -4.13 -7.13
C ALA A 64 -7.12 -5.32 -6.38
N LEU A 65 -7.71 -6.51 -6.48
CA LEU A 65 -7.24 -7.74 -5.86
C LEU A 65 -6.08 -8.42 -6.62
N ALA A 66 -5.80 -8.00 -7.85
CA ALA A 66 -4.78 -8.64 -8.69
C ALA A 66 -3.33 -8.29 -8.31
N TYR A 67 -3.10 -7.34 -7.40
CA TYR A 67 -1.78 -6.79 -7.14
C TYR A 67 -1.03 -7.48 -6.00
N ASP A 68 0.18 -7.94 -6.29
CA ASP A 68 1.17 -8.39 -5.32
C ASP A 68 2.11 -7.25 -4.96
N ILE A 69 1.92 -6.64 -3.78
CA ILE A 69 2.61 -5.40 -3.40
C ILE A 69 3.71 -5.65 -2.36
N LYS A 70 4.93 -5.24 -2.68
CA LYS A 70 6.07 -5.31 -1.75
C LYS A 70 5.96 -4.28 -0.62
N CYS A 71 6.48 -4.63 0.55
CA CYS A 71 6.55 -3.75 1.71
C CYS A 71 7.66 -2.69 1.51
N PRO A 72 7.36 -1.39 1.68
CA PRO A 72 8.37 -0.33 1.55
C PRO A 72 9.53 -0.40 2.56
N LYS A 73 9.37 -1.15 3.66
CA LYS A 73 10.37 -1.25 4.72
C LYS A 73 11.29 -2.46 4.60
N CYS A 74 10.72 -3.64 4.35
CA CYS A 74 11.47 -4.90 4.40
C CYS A 74 11.42 -5.71 3.11
N ASN A 75 10.78 -5.21 2.06
CA ASN A 75 10.65 -5.85 0.75
C ASN A 75 10.05 -7.27 0.75
N ASN A 76 9.39 -7.67 1.84
CA ASN A 76 8.50 -8.83 1.86
C ASN A 76 7.14 -8.49 1.27
N MET A 77 6.30 -9.49 1.00
CA MET A 77 4.97 -9.23 0.46
C MET A 77 4.06 -8.63 1.55
N LEU A 78 3.31 -7.60 1.18
CA LEU A 78 2.22 -7.11 2.01
C LEU A 78 1.03 -8.06 1.92
N LYS A 79 0.23 -8.13 2.99
CA LYS A 79 -1.03 -8.85 3.01
C LYS A 79 -2.18 -7.85 3.08
N GLN A 80 -3.18 -8.02 2.23
CA GLN A 80 -4.39 -7.23 2.34
C GLN A 80 -5.16 -7.61 3.61
N VAL A 81 -5.52 -6.60 4.39
CA VAL A 81 -6.24 -6.71 5.67
C VAL A 81 -7.51 -5.88 5.72
N GLY A 82 -7.75 -5.05 4.70
CA GLY A 82 -8.97 -4.26 4.57
C GLY A 82 -9.39 -4.07 3.12
N HIS A 83 -10.69 -3.85 2.94
CA HIS A 83 -11.32 -3.69 1.65
C HIS A 83 -11.05 -2.31 1.04
N SER A 84 -11.34 -2.19 -0.26
CA SER A 84 -11.42 -0.90 -0.95
C SER A 84 -12.52 -0.04 -0.33
N ILE A 85 -12.25 1.24 -0.17
CA ILE A 85 -13.21 2.25 0.28
C ILE A 85 -14.06 2.69 -0.91
N ASP A 86 -13.41 2.91 -2.06
CA ASP A 86 -14.05 3.20 -3.33
C ASP A 86 -13.21 2.69 -4.52
N ASN A 87 -13.47 3.19 -5.73
CA ASN A 87 -12.77 2.77 -6.94
C ASN A 87 -11.37 3.36 -7.10
N TYR A 88 -10.95 4.29 -6.25
CA TYR A 88 -9.64 4.96 -6.25
C TYR A 88 -8.85 4.64 -4.99
N GLU A 89 -9.52 4.56 -3.83
CA GLU A 89 -8.97 4.12 -2.55
C GLU A 89 -9.21 2.62 -2.38
N LEU A 90 -8.19 1.85 -2.74
CA LEU A 90 -8.26 0.39 -2.83
C LEU A 90 -7.87 -0.27 -1.49
N GLY A 91 -7.38 -1.52 -1.56
CA GLY A 91 -7.11 -2.35 -0.39
C GLY A 91 -6.20 -1.70 0.67
N LEU A 92 -6.46 -2.05 1.93
CA LEU A 92 -5.57 -1.76 3.05
C LEU A 92 -4.62 -2.93 3.25
N TYR A 93 -3.34 -2.64 3.42
CA TYR A 93 -2.29 -3.64 3.50
C TYR A 93 -1.50 -3.52 4.80
N ALA A 94 -1.16 -4.67 5.39
CA ALA A 94 -0.25 -4.80 6.53
C ALA A 94 0.98 -5.65 6.13
N CYS A 95 2.09 -5.48 6.83
CA CYS A 95 3.29 -6.26 6.55
C CYS A 95 3.48 -7.33 7.64
N PRO A 96 3.19 -8.61 7.36
CA PRO A 96 3.26 -9.66 8.39
C PRO A 96 4.66 -9.75 9.01
N VAL A 97 5.72 -9.55 8.22
CA VAL A 97 7.11 -9.59 8.71
C VAL A 97 7.46 -8.40 9.59
N CYS A 98 6.96 -7.20 9.29
CA CYS A 98 7.19 -6.04 10.15
C CYS A 98 6.37 -6.11 11.43
N ASP A 99 5.17 -6.68 11.38
CA ASP A 99 4.28 -6.81 12.55
C ASP A 99 4.80 -7.90 13.50
N LEU A 100 5.28 -9.03 12.96
CA LEU A 100 6.04 -10.06 13.68
C LEU A 100 7.21 -9.48 14.48
N LYS A 101 8.02 -8.61 13.86
CA LYS A 101 9.17 -7.98 14.52
C LYS A 101 8.79 -7.06 15.68
N LYS A 102 7.53 -6.63 15.76
CA LYS A 102 7.00 -5.85 16.89
C LYS A 102 6.36 -6.73 17.98
N GLY A 103 6.36 -8.06 17.81
CA GLY A 103 5.66 -8.98 18.72
C GLY A 103 4.14 -9.00 18.50
N LYS A 104 3.65 -8.55 17.33
CA LYS A 104 2.23 -8.61 16.96
C LYS A 104 1.96 -9.88 16.16
N LEU A 105 1.45 -10.91 16.84
CA LEU A 105 0.83 -12.11 16.26
C LEU A 105 -0.34 -12.54 17.12
#